data_AF-A0A9P4DB88-F1
#
_entry.id   AF-A0A9P4DB88-F1
#
_cell.length_a   1.000
_cell.length_b   1.000
_cell.length_c   1.000
_cell.angle_alpha   90.00
_cell.angle_beta   90.00
_cell.angle_gamma   90.00
#
_symmetry.space_group_name_H-M   'P 1'
#
loop_
_entity.id
_entity.type
_entity.pdbx_description
1 polymer ?
#
loop_
_entity_poly.entity_id
_entity_poly.type
_entity_poly.pdbx_seq_one_letter_code
_entity_poly.pdbx_strand_id
1 'polypeptide(L)'
;MYFKEVNFDNTPEFLASQHYINFSKTALDTDVVADENGKKYVLAGSLLGESGKVVKITRGGSSGSYTYTLSEDPVGIVFSTVDVTYGPQPVASMVEGYVITERLQGEYVKEAIDTIKTKLPNIKFM
;
A
#
# COMPACT_ATOMS: atom_id res chain seq x y z
N MET A 1 -5.43 -22.44 11.54
CA MET A 1 -5.19 -21.26 10.69
C MET A 1 -6.34 -21.20 9.69
N TYR A 2 -7.20 -20.19 9.75
CA TYR A 2 -8.32 -20.07 8.82
C TYR A 2 -7.80 -19.39 7.54
N PHE A 3 -7.76 -20.13 6.45
CA PHE A 3 -7.38 -19.62 5.13
C PHE A 3 -8.65 -19.18 4.42
N LYS A 4 -8.78 -17.87 4.16
CA LYS A 4 -9.86 -17.30 3.37
C LYS A 4 -9.32 -17.01 1.97
N GLU A 5 -9.75 -17.81 1.00
CA GLU A 5 -9.48 -17.53 -0.41
C GLU A 5 -10.37 -16.37 -0.87
N VAL A 6 -9.77 -15.35 -1.48
CA VAL A 6 -10.49 -14.22 -2.07
C VAL A 6 -10.11 -14.16 -3.54
N ASN A 7 -11.06 -14.49 -4.40
CA ASN A 7 -10.90 -14.41 -5.84
C ASN A 7 -11.25 -12.98 -6.31
N PHE A 8 -10.34 -12.36 -7.05
CA PHE A 8 -10.54 -11.04 -7.64
C PHE A 8 -10.65 -11.20 -9.16
N ASP A 9 -11.85 -10.98 -9.71
CA ASP A 9 -12.12 -11.09 -11.16
C ASP A 9 -11.52 -9.92 -11.96
N ASN A 10 -11.13 -8.83 -11.28
CA ASN A 10 -10.53 -7.64 -11.90
C ASN A 10 -9.08 -7.44 -11.42
N THR A 11 -8.19 -7.19 -12.37
CA THR A 11 -6.82 -6.76 -12.06
C THR A 11 -6.81 -5.35 -11.48
N PRO A 12 -6.04 -5.09 -10.42
CA PRO A 12 -5.95 -3.76 -9.85
C PRO A 12 -5.40 -2.76 -10.86
N GLU A 13 -5.99 -1.58 -10.85
CA GLU A 13 -5.73 -0.51 -11.80
C GLU A 13 -4.28 0.00 -11.78
N PHE A 14 -3.58 -0.11 -10.64
CA PHE A 14 -2.18 0.28 -10.51
C PHE A 14 -1.19 -0.74 -11.07
N LEU A 15 -1.65 -1.93 -11.45
CA LEU A 15 -0.78 -3.00 -11.94
C LEU A 15 -0.42 -2.77 -13.41
N ALA A 16 0.88 -2.69 -13.70
CA ALA A 16 1.36 -2.53 -15.07
C ALA A 16 1.68 -3.87 -15.77
N SER A 17 1.80 -4.98 -15.02
CA SER A 17 2.10 -6.30 -15.57
C SER A 17 1.30 -7.38 -14.86
N GLN A 18 0.85 -8.38 -15.62
CA GLN A 18 0.18 -9.57 -15.08
C GLN A 18 1.12 -10.48 -14.26
N HIS A 19 2.43 -10.24 -14.27
CA HIS A 19 3.39 -10.95 -13.43
C HIS A 19 3.64 -10.19 -12.13
N TYR A 20 3.12 -10.73 -11.04
CA TYR A 20 3.27 -10.20 -9.69
C TYR A 20 3.32 -11.34 -8.67
N ILE A 21 3.95 -11.09 -7.52
CA ILE A 21 3.98 -12.00 -6.39
C ILE A 21 3.37 -11.30 -5.19
N ASN A 22 2.37 -11.96 -4.60
CA ASN A 22 1.64 -11.46 -3.44
C ASN A 22 1.80 -12.42 -2.27
N PHE A 23 2.01 -11.85 -1.09
CA PHE A 23 1.95 -12.58 0.17
C PHE A 23 0.75 -12.11 0.99
N SER A 24 0.16 -13.04 1.74
CA SER A 24 -0.90 -12.73 2.69
C SER A 24 -0.31 -12.02 3.90
N LYS A 25 -0.80 -10.80 4.17
CA LYS A 25 -0.51 -10.03 5.39
C LYS A 25 -1.81 -9.63 6.08
N THR A 26 -1.70 -9.13 7.29
CA THR A 26 -2.84 -8.56 8.02
C THR A 26 -2.77 -7.05 7.93
N ALA A 27 -3.83 -6.41 7.41
CA ALA A 27 -4.01 -4.97 7.47
C ALA A 27 -4.64 -4.59 8.82
N LEU A 28 -3.99 -3.68 9.55
CA LEU A 28 -4.49 -3.10 10.80
C LEU A 28 -5.35 -1.87 10.50
N ASP A 29 -6.33 -1.62 11.37
CA ASP A 29 -7.18 -0.42 11.33
C ASP A 29 -6.56 0.80 12.01
N THR A 30 -5.38 0.61 12.62
CA THR A 30 -4.61 1.68 13.24
C THR A 30 -4.22 2.71 12.18
N ASP A 31 -4.47 3.98 12.47
CA ASP A 31 -4.16 5.12 11.58
C ASP A 31 -4.96 5.20 10.27
N VAL A 32 -5.92 4.28 10.03
CA VAL A 32 -6.84 4.36 8.89
C VAL A 32 -7.97 5.34 9.21
N VAL A 33 -8.05 6.41 8.42
CA VAL A 33 -9.10 7.43 8.54
C VAL A 33 -10.42 6.80 8.09
N ALA A 34 -11.46 6.99 8.90
CA ALA A 34 -12.80 6.55 8.55
C ALA A 34 -13.42 7.49 7.50
N ASP A 35 -14.14 6.91 6.55
CA ASP A 35 -14.97 7.62 5.58
C ASP A 35 -16.17 8.31 6.28
N GLU A 36 -16.94 9.14 5.56
CA GLU A 36 -18.15 9.81 6.05
C GLU A 36 -19.18 8.83 6.68
N ASN A 37 -19.13 7.56 6.27
CA ASN A 37 -19.97 6.49 6.82
C ASN A 37 -19.38 5.76 8.03
N GLY A 38 -18.26 6.23 8.60
CA GLY A 38 -17.57 5.61 9.72
C GLY A 38 -16.81 4.32 9.38
N LYS A 39 -16.68 3.99 8.08
CA LYS A 39 -16.00 2.79 7.60
C LYS A 39 -14.53 3.06 7.33
N LYS A 40 -13.67 2.13 7.71
CA LYS A 40 -12.22 2.23 7.50
C LYS A 40 -11.81 1.34 6.34
N TYR A 41 -11.31 1.95 5.27
CA TYR A 41 -10.87 1.23 4.09
C TYR A 41 -9.37 1.40 3.88
N VAL A 42 -8.67 0.29 3.74
CA VAL A 42 -7.30 0.27 3.21
C VAL A 42 -7.41 0.07 1.72
N LEU A 43 -7.14 1.11 0.94
CA LEU A 43 -7.33 1.11 -0.51
C LEU A 43 -6.23 0.32 -1.24
N ALA A 44 -6.61 -0.34 -2.33
CA ALA A 44 -5.68 -0.95 -3.28
C ALA A 44 -4.69 0.08 -3.83
N GLY A 45 -3.39 -0.23 -3.83
CA GLY A 45 -2.32 0.69 -4.22
C GLY A 45 -1.71 1.47 -3.05
N SER A 46 -2.15 1.25 -1.82
CA SER A 46 -1.52 1.83 -0.62
C SER A 46 -0.27 1.06 -0.21
N LEU A 47 0.73 1.74 0.36
CA LEU A 47 1.92 1.08 0.92
C LEU A 47 1.58 0.40 2.25
N LEU A 48 1.98 -0.86 2.42
CA LEU A 48 1.80 -1.63 3.65
C LEU A 48 3.15 -1.81 4.35
N GLY A 49 3.18 -1.52 5.65
CA GLY A 49 4.36 -1.64 6.51
C GLY A 49 4.52 -3.03 7.11
N GLU A 50 5.67 -3.29 7.73
CA GLU A 50 5.94 -4.58 8.38
C GLU A 50 4.89 -4.96 9.43
N SER A 51 4.45 -3.96 10.20
CA SER A 51 3.45 -4.11 11.26
C SER A 51 2.03 -4.36 10.71
N GLY A 52 1.82 -4.27 9.40
CA GLY A 52 0.50 -4.36 8.78
C GLY A 52 -0.28 -3.05 8.77
N LYS A 53 0.37 -1.92 9.09
CA LYS A 53 -0.22 -0.59 8.98
C LYS A 53 -0.03 -0.03 7.58
N VAL A 54 -0.91 0.89 7.18
CA VAL A 54 -0.70 1.67 5.96
C VAL A 54 0.44 2.67 6.23
N VAL A 55 1.49 2.60 5.42
CA VAL A 55 2.63 3.51 5.52
C VAL A 55 2.20 4.87 5.00
N LYS A 56 2.20 5.86 5.90
CA LYS A 56 2.01 7.26 5.54
C LYS A 56 3.35 7.88 5.18
N ILE A 57 3.35 8.68 4.11
CA ILE A 57 4.51 9.49 3.72
C ILE A 57 4.22 10.91 4.17
N THR A 58 5.10 11.44 5.01
CA THR A 58 5.02 12.84 5.44
C THR A 58 6.07 13.65 4.70
N ARG A 59 5.65 14.74 4.05
CA ARG A 59 6.56 15.69 3.42
C ARG A 59 7.01 16.74 4.44
N GLY A 60 8.30 16.75 4.75
CA GLY A 60 8.97 17.80 5.50
C GLY A 60 9.75 18.76 4.57
N GLY A 61 10.16 19.90 5.12
CA GLY A 61 11.02 20.86 4.42
C GLY A 61 10.27 22.04 3.79
N SER A 62 11.02 22.83 3.04
CA SER A 62 10.56 24.07 2.40
C SER A 62 10.65 23.94 0.87
N SER A 63 9.94 24.81 0.15
CA SER A 63 9.85 24.75 -1.32
C SER A 63 11.24 24.67 -1.97
N GLY A 64 11.53 23.54 -2.63
CA GLY A 64 12.81 23.28 -3.32
C GLY A 64 13.73 22.23 -2.67
N SER A 65 13.44 21.79 -1.44
CA SER A 65 14.18 20.70 -0.78
C SER A 65 13.27 19.93 0.17
N TYR A 66 12.32 19.20 -0.40
CA TYR A 66 11.40 18.36 0.37
C TYR A 66 12.08 17.07 0.83
N THR A 67 11.87 16.71 2.09
CA THR A 67 12.26 15.42 2.66
C THR A 67 11.01 14.55 2.83
N TYR A 68 11.07 13.30 2.40
CA TYR A 68 9.96 12.36 2.52
C TYR A 68 10.28 11.35 3.60
N THR A 69 9.54 11.42 4.72
CA THR A 69 9.69 10.48 5.82
C THR A 69 8.55 9.48 5.78
N LEU A 70 8.92 8.20 5.71
CA LEU A 70 7.99 7.08 5.81
C LEU A 70 7.69 6.83 7.29
N SER A 71 6.42 6.64 7.64
CA SER A 71 6.03 6.29 9.02
C SER A 71 6.55 4.92 9.46
N GLU A 72 6.77 4.00 8.52
CA GLU A 72 7.32 2.66 8.72
C GLU A 72 7.96 2.18 7.41
N ASP A 73 8.87 1.22 7.48
CA ASP A 73 9.43 0.57 6.30
C ASP A 73 8.34 -0.19 5.54
N PRO A 74 8.05 0.17 4.28
CA PRO A 74 7.06 -0.53 3.48
C PRO A 74 7.61 -1.91 3.08
N VAL A 75 6.80 -2.94 3.30
CA VAL A 75 7.09 -4.34 2.94
C VAL A 75 6.30 -4.80 1.72
N GLY A 76 5.33 -4.01 1.26
CA GLY A 76 4.64 -4.26 0.01
C GLY A 76 3.55 -3.25 -0.28
N ILE A 77 2.78 -3.53 -1.33
CA ILE A 77 1.66 -2.69 -1.78
C ILE A 77 0.36 -3.47 -1.61
N VAL A 78 -0.65 -2.83 -1.05
CA VAL A 78 -1.98 -3.42 -0.87
C VAL A 78 -2.58 -3.72 -2.24
N PHE A 79 -2.87 -4.99 -2.49
CA PHE A 79 -3.35 -5.41 -3.80
C PHE A 79 -4.85 -5.17 -4.01
N SER A 80 -5.63 -5.25 -2.93
CA SER A 80 -7.07 -5.09 -2.98
C SER A 80 -7.58 -4.31 -1.78
N THR A 81 -8.61 -3.52 -2.03
CA THR A 81 -9.24 -2.70 -1.00
C THR A 81 -9.88 -3.60 0.05
N VAL A 82 -9.55 -3.37 1.31
CA VAL A 82 -10.06 -4.15 2.44
C VAL A 82 -10.74 -3.24 3.46
N ASP A 83 -11.92 -3.66 3.92
CA ASP A 83 -12.65 -3.01 5.01
C ASP A 83 -12.08 -3.50 6.35
N VAL A 84 -11.43 -2.61 7.10
CA VAL A 84 -10.89 -2.88 8.44
C VAL A 84 -11.77 -2.25 9.53
N THR A 85 -13.04 -1.97 9.23
CA THR A 85 -13.97 -1.27 10.12
C THR A 85 -14.17 -2.03 11.44
N TYR A 86 -14.19 -3.37 11.37
CA TYR A 86 -14.39 -4.24 12.52
C TYR A 86 -13.09 -4.90 13.01
N GLY A 87 -11.95 -4.26 12.73
CA GLY A 87 -10.63 -4.70 13.15
C GLY A 87 -9.80 -5.32 12.03
N PRO A 88 -8.68 -5.96 12.40
CA PRO A 88 -7.67 -6.41 11.43
C PRO A 88 -8.22 -7.41 10.42
N GLN A 89 -7.90 -7.21 9.15
CA GLN A 89 -8.31 -8.11 8.06
C GLN A 89 -7.12 -8.65 7.28
N PRO A 90 -7.21 -9.89 6.75
CA PRO A 90 -6.23 -10.39 5.82
C PRO A 90 -6.30 -9.62 4.50
N VAL A 91 -5.13 -9.25 3.97
CA VAL A 91 -4.97 -8.53 2.71
C VAL A 91 -3.82 -9.13 1.92
N ALA A 92 -3.92 -9.09 0.59
CA ALA A 92 -2.81 -9.44 -0.28
C ALA A 92 -1.85 -8.25 -0.38
N SER A 93 -0.60 -8.46 0.01
CA SER A 93 0.49 -7.51 -0.11
C SER A 93 1.41 -7.92 -1.25
N MET A 94 1.44 -7.12 -2.31
CA MET A 94 2.32 -7.30 -3.45
C MET A 94 3.75 -6.94 -3.05
N VAL A 95 4.67 -7.87 -3.26
CA VAL A 95 6.10 -7.73 -2.93
C VAL A 95 6.97 -7.62 -4.18
N GLU A 96 6.48 -8.09 -5.33
CA GLU A 96 7.21 -8.10 -6.60
C GLU A 96 6.27 -7.83 -7.77
N GLY A 97 6.75 -7.09 -8.76
CA GLY A 97 6.07 -6.87 -10.03
C GLY A 97 6.20 -5.43 -10.55
N TYR A 98 5.36 -5.07 -11.51
CA TYR A 98 5.41 -3.78 -12.17
C TYR A 98 4.18 -2.93 -11.81
N VAL A 99 4.43 -1.68 -11.40
CA VAL A 99 3.41 -0.80 -10.83
C VAL A 99 3.44 0.57 -11.49
N ILE A 100 2.26 1.07 -11.85
CA ILE A 100 2.04 2.42 -12.36
C ILE A 100 2.02 3.37 -11.17
N THR A 101 3.06 4.19 -11.06
CA THR A 101 3.25 5.13 -9.94
C THR A 101 2.11 6.12 -9.80
N GLU A 102 1.50 6.49 -10.93
CA GLU A 102 0.42 7.48 -10.98
C GLU A 102 -0.88 7.02 -10.35
N ARG A 103 -1.05 5.71 -10.20
CA ARG A 103 -2.29 5.07 -9.74
C ARG A 103 -2.16 4.53 -8.33
N LEU A 104 -0.99 4.68 -7.71
CA LEU A 104 -0.77 4.36 -6.30
C LEU A 104 -1.55 5.30 -5.39
N GLN A 105 -1.98 4.76 -4.26
CA GLN A 105 -2.74 5.48 -3.25
C GLN A 105 -1.79 5.97 -2.17
N GLY A 106 -1.96 7.24 -1.78
CA GLY A 106 -1.17 7.88 -0.73
C GLY A 106 -0.64 9.24 -1.17
N GLU A 107 -0.59 10.16 -0.22
CA GLU A 107 0.02 11.48 -0.45
C GLU A 107 1.54 11.33 -0.66
N TYR A 108 2.09 12.13 -1.56
CA TYR A 108 3.53 12.20 -1.84
C TYR A 108 4.19 10.92 -2.35
N VAL A 109 3.43 9.87 -2.69
CA VAL A 109 3.97 8.59 -3.22
C VAL A 109 4.81 8.81 -4.47
N LYS A 110 4.36 9.66 -5.39
CA LYS A 110 5.09 9.98 -6.64
C LYS A 110 6.44 10.65 -6.37
N GLU A 111 6.52 11.46 -5.31
CA GLU A 111 7.73 12.21 -4.98
C GLU A 111 8.71 11.35 -4.14
N ALA A 112 8.19 10.40 -3.36
CA ALA A 112 8.95 9.47 -2.53
C ALA A 112 9.36 8.15 -3.23
N ILE A 113 9.17 8.05 -4.56
CA ILE A 113 9.44 6.81 -5.33
C ILE A 113 10.86 6.27 -5.08
N ASP A 114 11.87 7.13 -5.01
CA ASP A 114 13.26 6.71 -4.84
C ASP A 114 13.49 6.00 -3.47
N THR A 115 12.88 6.56 -2.42
CA THR A 115 12.89 5.95 -1.09
C THR A 115 12.12 4.63 -1.08
N ILE A 116 10.97 4.58 -1.75
CA ILE A 116 10.14 3.36 -1.83
C ILE A 116 10.87 2.27 -2.62
N LYS A 117 11.52 2.60 -3.75
CA LYS A 117 12.34 1.68 -4.55
C LYS A 117 13.44 1.03 -3.73
N THR A 118 14.07 1.80 -2.85
CA THR A 118 15.13 1.29 -1.96
C THR A 118 14.60 0.24 -0.99
N LYS A 119 13.36 0.39 -0.51
CA LYS A 119 12.73 -0.52 0.45
C LYS A 119 12.03 -1.71 -0.23
N LEU A 120 11.53 -1.52 -1.46
CA LEU A 120 10.85 -2.52 -2.28
C LEU A 120 11.65 -2.79 -3.57
N PRO A 121 12.84 -3.41 -3.48
CA PRO A 121 13.76 -3.55 -4.61
C PRO A 121 13.20 -4.40 -5.77
N ASN A 122 12.25 -5.30 -5.48
CA ASN A 122 11.65 -6.19 -6.46
C ASN A 122 10.41 -5.59 -7.15
N ILE A 123 9.99 -4.38 -6.75
CA ILE A 123 8.88 -3.67 -7.40
C ILE A 123 9.45 -2.63 -8.35
N LYS A 124 9.10 -2.77 -9.63
CA LYS A 124 9.48 -1.83 -10.68
C LYS A 124 8.36 -0.82 -10.89
N PHE A 125 8.65 0.41 -10.49
CA PHE A 125 7.80 1.56 -10.66
C PHE A 125 8.01 2.18 -12.04
N MET A 126 6.92 2.36 -12.77
CA MET A 126 6.88 3.02 -14.09
C MET A 126 5.94 4.22 -14.13
#